data_AF-A0A371MXR7-F1
#
_entry.id   AF-A0A371MXR7-F1
#
_cell.length_a   1.000
_cell.length_b   1.000
_cell.length_c   1.000
_cell.angle_alpha   90.00
_cell.angle_beta   90.00
_cell.angle_gamma   90.00
#
_symmetry.space_group_name_H-M   'P 1'
#
loop_
_entity.id
_entity.type
_entity.pdbx_description
1 polymer ?
#
loop_
_entity_poly.entity_id
_entity_poly.type
_entity_poly.pdbx_seq_one_letter_code
_entity_poly.pdbx_strand_id
1 'polypeptide(L)'
;MVWQIAVAAGGIALASKVLGESSADHHDVVEQTYDALVDEVPKTATVYADHLSHRDEIPNPEGEIDGLTRIPDVVVKSGYANSLIIEVETADSLQNEPSEALEQIQDFSVSGYRRVLVVPNGKSDAEELEGFIEQYDEQISGKYYVSTPGDVAEFL
;
A
#
# COMPACT_ATOMS: atom_id res chain seq x y z
N MET A 1 11.57 -16.47 22.16
CA MET A 1 12.68 -15.69 21.58
C MET A 1 12.08 -14.92 20.43
N VAL A 2 11.95 -13.60 20.59
CA VAL A 2 11.38 -12.71 19.57
C VAL A 2 12.56 -12.33 18.67
N TRP A 3 12.45 -12.62 17.38
CA TRP A 3 13.42 -12.15 16.40
C TRP A 3 13.02 -10.72 16.02
N GLN A 4 13.89 -9.76 16.32
CA GLN A 4 13.82 -8.40 15.78
C GLN A 4 14.77 -8.37 14.58
N ILE A 5 14.22 -8.26 13.37
CA ILE A 5 15.01 -7.88 12.21
C ILE A 5 14.84 -6.36 12.07
N ALA A 6 15.93 -5.64 12.34
CA ALA A 6 16.04 -4.23 12.03
C ALA A 6 16.67 -4.11 10.64
N VAL A 7 15.91 -3.61 9.66
CA VAL A 7 16.49 -3.17 8.38
C VAL A 7 16.19 -1.67 8.22
N ALA A 8 17.26 -0.88 8.33
CA ALA A 8 17.28 0.48 7.80
C ALA A 8 17.63 0.34 6.31
N ALA A 9 16.80 0.76 5.37
CA ALA A 9 16.32 2.13 5.25
C ALA A 9 14.81 2.26 4.98
N GLY A 10 13.95 1.88 5.94
CA GLY A 10 12.52 2.13 5.76
C GLY A 10 11.58 1.69 6.87
N GLY A 11 12.05 1.54 8.11
CA GLY A 11 11.17 1.43 9.29
C GLY A 11 9.99 0.46 9.15
N ILE A 12 10.27 -0.83 8.94
CA ILE A 12 9.23 -1.86 8.99
C ILE A 12 8.80 -2.04 10.45
N ALA A 13 7.65 -1.47 10.80
CA ALA A 13 6.94 -1.81 12.03
C ALA A 13 5.81 -2.79 11.66
N LEU A 14 6.12 -4.08 11.54
CA LEU A 14 5.09 -5.12 11.49
C LEU A 14 4.54 -5.30 12.92
N ALA A 15 3.52 -4.53 13.27
CA ALA A 15 2.84 -4.62 14.56
C ALA A 15 1.89 -5.84 14.60
N SER A 16 2.47 -7.04 14.74
CA SER A 16 1.91 -8.27 15.36
C SER A 16 0.38 -8.58 15.31
N LYS A 17 0.08 -9.78 14.75
CA LYS A 17 -1.08 -10.71 14.98
C LYS A 17 -2.17 -10.60 13.89
N VAL A 18 -2.22 -11.46 12.85
CA VAL A 18 -2.57 -12.91 12.85
C VAL A 18 -2.07 -13.60 11.57
N LEU A 19 -1.21 -14.61 11.69
CA LEU A 19 -0.73 -15.45 10.57
C LEU A 19 -1.72 -16.62 10.31
N GLY A 20 -2.81 -16.34 9.59
CA GLY A 20 -3.67 -17.39 9.00
C GLY A 20 -3.15 -17.82 7.61
N GLU A 21 -3.44 -19.04 7.18
CA GLU A 21 -3.37 -19.42 5.76
C GLU A 21 -4.59 -18.82 5.06
N SER A 22 -4.41 -17.70 4.37
CA SER A 22 -5.43 -17.13 3.50
C SER A 22 -4.73 -16.37 2.39
N SER A 23 -4.92 -16.80 1.15
CA SER A 23 -4.67 -15.98 -0.03
C SER A 23 -5.75 -14.89 -0.03
N ALA A 24 -5.47 -13.76 0.60
CA ALA A 24 -6.42 -12.65 0.61
C ALA A 24 -6.69 -12.20 -0.84
N ASP A 25 -7.94 -11.94 -1.17
CA ASP A 25 -8.29 -11.40 -2.49
C ASP A 25 -7.85 -9.92 -2.55
N HIS A 26 -7.23 -9.51 -3.65
CA HIS A 26 -6.76 -8.12 -3.83
C HIS A 26 -7.87 -7.11 -3.56
N HIS A 27 -9.09 -7.37 -4.06
CA HIS A 27 -10.24 -6.48 -3.87
C HIS A 27 -10.58 -6.28 -2.38
N ASP A 28 -10.57 -7.37 -1.60
CA ASP A 28 -10.87 -7.31 -0.16
C ASP A 28 -9.82 -6.49 0.60
N VAL A 29 -8.57 -6.50 0.12
CA VAL A 29 -7.44 -5.80 0.76
C VAL A 29 -7.48 -4.32 0.40
N VAL A 30 -7.85 -3.97 -0.84
CA VAL A 30 -8.15 -2.59 -1.24
C VAL A 30 -9.29 -2.02 -0.40
N GLU A 31 -10.37 -2.78 -0.20
CA GLU A 31 -11.50 -2.34 0.62
C GLU A 31 -11.10 -2.12 2.08
N GLN A 32 -10.35 -3.05 2.68
CA GLN A 32 -9.84 -2.90 4.05
C GLN A 32 -8.92 -1.70 4.19
N THR A 33 -8.07 -1.45 3.19
CA THR A 33 -7.16 -0.29 3.16
C THR A 33 -7.95 1.01 3.10
N TYR A 34 -8.96 1.07 2.24
CA TYR A 34 -9.85 2.24 2.14
C TYR A 34 -10.58 2.50 3.47
N ASP A 35 -11.19 1.47 4.06
CA ASP A 35 -11.96 1.61 5.30
C ASP A 35 -11.08 2.03 6.49
N ALA A 36 -9.82 1.57 6.53
CA ALA A 36 -8.86 2.00 7.56
C ALA A 36 -8.45 3.48 7.43
N LEU A 37 -8.57 4.08 6.24
CA LEU A 37 -8.17 5.46 5.99
C LEU A 37 -9.34 6.44 6.07
N VAL A 38 -10.51 6.07 5.54
CA VAL A 38 -11.63 7.00 5.33
C VAL A 38 -12.12 7.65 6.63
N ASP A 39 -12.07 6.92 7.74
CA ASP A 39 -12.50 7.42 9.05
C ASP A 39 -11.39 8.20 9.79
N GLU A 40 -10.13 8.03 9.41
CA GLU A 40 -8.96 8.65 10.04
C GLU A 40 -8.54 9.96 9.36
N VAL A 41 -8.87 10.13 8.07
CA VAL A 41 -8.54 11.38 7.35
C VAL A 41 -9.43 12.55 7.80
N PRO A 42 -8.91 13.79 7.80
CA PRO A 42 -9.73 14.96 8.08
C PRO A 42 -10.81 15.14 7.00
N LYS A 43 -11.96 15.73 7.36
CA LYS A 43 -13.08 15.99 6.42
C LYS A 43 -12.74 16.83 5.18
N THR A 44 -11.60 17.50 5.19
CA THR A 44 -11.09 18.30 4.07
C THR A 44 -10.18 17.50 3.12
N ALA A 45 -9.84 16.27 3.48
CA ALA A 45 -9.17 15.33 2.60
C ALA A 45 -10.19 14.53 1.77
N THR A 46 -9.70 13.93 0.70
CA THR A 46 -10.47 13.00 -0.13
C THR A 46 -9.71 11.70 -0.22
N VAL A 47 -10.43 10.58 -0.01
CA VAL A 47 -9.92 9.24 -0.24
C VAL A 47 -10.55 8.73 -1.53
N TYR A 48 -9.70 8.30 -2.45
CA TYR A 48 -10.08 7.66 -3.71
C TYR A 48 -9.69 6.20 -3.62
N ALA A 49 -10.48 5.31 -4.23
CA ALA A 49 -10.09 3.93 -4.38
C ALA A 49 -10.53 3.38 -5.74
N ASP A 50 -9.64 2.66 -6.40
CA ASP A 50 -9.98 1.85 -7.56
C ASP A 50 -10.62 0.53 -7.11
N HIS A 51 -11.20 -0.20 -8.05
CA HIS A 51 -11.79 -1.53 -7.85
C HIS A 51 -12.99 -1.60 -6.87
N LEU A 52 -13.33 -0.55 -6.13
CA LEU A 52 -14.49 -0.50 -5.23
C LEU A 52 -15.79 -0.02 -5.91
N SER A 53 -15.98 -0.31 -7.19
CA SER A 53 -17.15 0.15 -7.97
C SER A 53 -18.50 -0.37 -7.47
N HIS A 54 -18.49 -1.35 -6.56
CA HIS A 54 -19.70 -1.86 -5.91
C HIS A 54 -20.22 -0.93 -4.81
N ARG A 55 -19.40 0.04 -4.35
CA ARG A 55 -19.79 1.07 -3.38
C ARG A 55 -20.07 2.36 -4.13
N ASP A 56 -21.30 2.85 -3.98
CA ASP A 56 -21.65 4.17 -4.48
C ASP A 56 -20.80 5.24 -3.76
N GLU A 57 -20.53 6.36 -4.44
CA GLU A 57 -19.90 7.56 -3.89
C GLU A 57 -18.39 7.47 -3.57
N ILE A 58 -17.72 6.35 -3.83
CA ILE A 58 -16.24 6.28 -3.77
C ILE A 58 -15.67 6.79 -5.11
N PRO A 59 -14.89 7.88 -5.11
CA PRO A 59 -14.29 8.39 -6.33
C PRO A 59 -13.12 7.51 -6.79
N ASN A 60 -12.99 7.30 -8.09
CA ASN A 60 -11.89 6.55 -8.69
C ASN A 60 -10.62 7.44 -8.77
N PRO A 61 -9.41 6.92 -8.51
CA PRO A 61 -8.17 7.68 -8.57
C PRO A 61 -7.65 7.98 -9.98
N GLU A 62 -8.24 7.38 -11.04
CA GLU A 62 -7.83 7.60 -12.43
C GLU A 62 -7.84 9.09 -12.80
N GLY A 63 -6.67 9.62 -13.16
CA GLY A 63 -6.48 11.01 -13.58
C GLY A 63 -6.45 12.05 -12.46
N GLU A 64 -6.49 11.65 -11.19
CA GLU A 64 -6.51 12.57 -10.04
C GLU A 64 -5.12 13.13 -9.66
N ILE A 65 -4.07 12.44 -10.11
CA ILE A 65 -2.67 12.81 -9.92
C ILE A 65 -2.00 12.91 -11.29
N ASP A 66 -1.50 14.11 -11.61
CA ASP A 66 -0.82 14.36 -12.88
C ASP A 66 0.48 13.55 -13.00
N GLY A 67 0.68 12.96 -14.19
CA GLY A 67 1.94 12.33 -14.56
C GLY A 67 2.07 10.85 -14.19
N LEU A 68 1.07 10.26 -13.52
CA LEU A 68 1.00 8.82 -13.34
C LEU A 68 0.65 8.14 -14.66
N THR A 69 1.29 7.01 -14.93
CA THR A 69 0.98 6.13 -16.06
C THR A 69 0.15 4.92 -15.64
N ARG A 70 0.10 4.63 -14.34
CA ARG A 70 -0.70 3.57 -13.71
C ARG A 70 -1.73 4.17 -12.76
N ILE A 71 -2.81 3.43 -12.51
CA ILE A 71 -3.88 3.83 -11.59
C ILE A 71 -3.52 3.24 -10.22
N PRO A 72 -3.33 4.05 -9.17
CA PRO A 72 -3.14 3.52 -7.82
C PRO A 72 -4.42 2.88 -7.28
N ASP A 73 -4.28 1.88 -6.41
CA ASP A 73 -5.44 1.27 -5.75
C ASP A 73 -6.15 2.22 -4.80
N VAL A 74 -5.38 2.98 -3.99
CA VAL A 74 -5.94 3.97 -3.05
C VAL A 74 -5.12 5.25 -3.06
N VAL A 75 -5.79 6.40 -3.04
CA VAL A 75 -5.14 7.71 -2.93
C VAL A 75 -5.77 8.50 -1.79
N VAL A 76 -4.93 9.05 -0.90
CA VAL A 76 -5.34 10.08 0.05
C VAL A 76 -4.80 11.42 -0.43
N LYS A 77 -5.70 12.35 -0.75
CA LYS A 77 -5.34 13.73 -1.12
C LYS A 77 -5.71 14.65 0.03
N SER A 78 -4.71 15.18 0.73
CA SER A 78 -4.89 16.01 1.92
C SER A 78 -4.03 17.26 1.88
N GLY A 79 -4.63 18.40 2.26
CA GLY A 79 -3.92 19.66 2.46
C GLY A 79 -3.40 19.89 3.88
N TYR A 80 -3.68 18.95 4.81
CA TYR A 80 -3.39 19.08 6.24
C TYR A 80 -2.67 17.88 6.84
N ALA A 81 -3.02 16.69 6.37
CA ALA A 81 -2.33 15.43 6.65
C ALA A 81 -1.37 15.11 5.48
N ASN A 82 -0.56 14.07 5.62
CA ASN A 82 0.22 13.55 4.52
C ASN A 82 -0.73 13.04 3.42
N SER A 83 -0.38 13.33 2.16
CA SER A 83 -1.05 12.70 1.02
C SER A 83 -0.38 11.36 0.72
N LEU A 84 -1.17 10.35 0.39
CA LEU A 84 -0.71 8.98 0.16
C LEU A 84 -1.05 8.53 -1.26
N ILE A 85 -0.14 7.78 -1.88
CA ILE A 85 -0.41 6.96 -3.07
C ILE A 85 -0.11 5.53 -2.64
N ILE A 86 -1.10 4.65 -2.79
CA ILE A 86 -1.06 3.31 -2.22
C ILE A 86 -1.28 2.30 -3.33
N GLU A 87 -0.39 1.32 -3.39
CA GLU A 87 -0.57 0.07 -4.14
C GLU A 87 -0.83 -1.05 -3.15
N VAL A 88 -1.77 -1.94 -3.47
CA VAL A 88 -2.07 -3.14 -2.69
C VAL A 88 -1.54 -4.36 -3.43
N GLU A 89 -0.73 -5.16 -2.74
CA GLU A 89 -0.18 -6.39 -3.30
C GLU A 89 -0.49 -7.59 -2.41
N THR A 90 -0.70 -8.75 -3.03
CA THR A 90 -0.94 -10.04 -2.36
C THR A 90 0.27 -10.94 -2.53
N ALA A 91 0.36 -12.01 -1.74
CA ALA A 91 1.39 -13.04 -1.94
C ALA A 91 1.43 -13.56 -3.39
N ASP A 92 0.26 -13.82 -3.99
CA ASP A 92 0.16 -14.36 -5.34
C ASP A 92 0.65 -13.35 -6.39
N SER A 93 0.34 -12.06 -6.26
CA SER A 93 0.80 -11.05 -7.21
C SER A 93 2.30 -10.77 -7.07
N LEU A 94 2.83 -10.69 -5.85
CA LEU A 94 4.28 -10.56 -5.62
C LEU A 94 5.07 -11.79 -6.12
N GLN A 95 4.49 -12.98 -6.03
CA GLN A 95 5.14 -14.19 -6.54
C GLN A 95 5.14 -14.26 -8.07
N ASN A 96 4.01 -13.95 -8.70
CA ASN A 96 3.81 -14.17 -10.14
C ASN A 96 4.21 -12.98 -11.01
N GLU A 97 4.04 -11.76 -10.51
CA GLU A 97 4.22 -10.51 -11.26
C GLU A 97 4.99 -9.42 -10.46
N PRO A 98 6.10 -9.73 -9.76
CA PRO A 98 6.80 -8.75 -8.91
C PRO A 98 7.33 -7.52 -9.67
N SER A 99 7.57 -7.63 -10.98
CA SER A 99 7.98 -6.48 -11.79
C SER A 99 6.86 -5.44 -11.92
N GLU A 100 5.59 -5.84 -11.90
CA GLU A 100 4.45 -4.91 -11.96
C GLU A 100 4.40 -4.05 -10.69
N ALA A 101 4.50 -4.68 -9.51
CA ALA A 101 4.59 -4.00 -8.21
C ALA A 101 5.77 -3.00 -8.16
N LEU A 102 6.94 -3.40 -8.68
CA LEU A 102 8.10 -2.51 -8.79
C LEU A 102 7.80 -1.29 -9.67
N GLU A 103 7.23 -1.51 -10.86
CA GLU A 103 6.91 -0.45 -11.81
C GLU A 103 5.86 0.52 -11.24
N GLN A 104 4.84 0.03 -10.53
CA GLN A 104 3.84 0.85 -9.84
C GLN A 104 4.48 1.73 -8.77
N ILE A 105 5.25 1.13 -7.86
CA ILE A 105 5.92 1.90 -6.79
C ILE A 105 6.91 2.93 -7.36
N GLN A 106 7.55 2.65 -8.50
CA GLN A 106 8.37 3.64 -9.20
C GLN A 106 7.54 4.77 -9.82
N ASP A 107 6.45 4.44 -10.52
CA ASP A 107 5.55 5.41 -11.17
C ASP A 107 4.94 6.38 -10.13
N PHE A 108 4.62 5.87 -8.94
CA PHE A 108 3.98 6.64 -7.86
C PHE A 108 4.91 7.61 -7.13
N SER A 109 6.13 7.84 -7.64
CA SER A 109 7.12 8.74 -7.05
C SER A 109 6.77 10.21 -7.29
N VAL A 110 5.71 10.69 -6.64
CA VAL A 110 5.14 12.02 -6.83
C VAL A 110 5.48 12.93 -5.65
N SER A 111 5.96 14.14 -5.95
CA SER A 111 6.29 15.12 -4.92
C SER A 111 5.06 15.49 -4.07
N GLY A 112 5.22 15.50 -2.75
CA GLY A 112 4.13 15.80 -1.81
C GLY A 112 3.32 14.56 -1.38
N TYR A 113 3.59 13.39 -1.97
CA TYR A 113 2.96 12.14 -1.60
C TYR A 113 3.95 11.17 -0.93
N ARG A 114 3.45 10.38 0.02
CA ARG A 114 4.13 9.17 0.49
C ARG A 114 3.62 8.00 -0.35
N ARG A 115 4.55 7.20 -0.85
CA ARG A 115 4.24 5.92 -1.51
C ARG A 115 4.15 4.83 -0.47
N VAL A 116 3.06 4.08 -0.46
CA VAL A 116 2.88 2.96 0.46
C VAL A 116 2.54 1.72 -0.34
N LEU A 117 3.29 0.65 -0.12
CA LEU A 117 2.94 -0.70 -0.55
C LEU A 117 2.20 -1.37 0.61
N VAL A 118 0.93 -1.69 0.42
CA VAL A 118 0.12 -2.39 1.42
C VAL A 118 0.03 -3.86 1.06
N VAL A 119 0.35 -4.73 2.01
CA VAL A 119 0.17 -6.18 1.86
C VAL A 119 -0.73 -6.73 2.96
N PRO A 120 -1.48 -7.83 2.72
CA PRO A 120 -2.22 -8.51 3.77
C PRO A 120 -1.32 -8.89 4.95
N ASN A 121 -1.90 -8.95 6.14
CA ASN A 121 -1.20 -9.42 7.35
C ASN A 121 -1.18 -10.96 7.43
N GLY A 122 -0.82 -11.63 6.32
CA GLY A 122 -0.74 -13.07 6.19
C GLY A 122 0.71 -13.58 6.21
N LYS A 123 0.90 -14.88 6.50
CA LYS A 123 2.26 -15.46 6.54
C LYS A 123 2.89 -15.55 5.16
N SER A 124 2.13 -16.00 4.18
CA SER A 124 2.54 -16.05 2.78
C SER A 124 2.87 -14.65 2.26
N ASP A 125 2.03 -13.67 2.57
CA ASP A 125 2.22 -12.28 2.13
C ASP A 125 3.51 -11.69 2.70
N ALA A 126 3.80 -11.95 3.98
CA ALA A 126 5.05 -11.52 4.59
C ALA A 126 6.29 -12.20 3.97
N GLU A 127 6.21 -13.49 3.64
CA GLU A 127 7.30 -14.23 3.00
C GLU A 127 7.55 -13.76 1.57
N GLU A 128 6.51 -13.54 0.77
CA GLU A 128 6.65 -13.05 -0.61
C GLU A 128 7.06 -11.57 -0.65
N LEU A 129 6.60 -10.75 0.29
CA LEU A 129 7.08 -9.37 0.49
C LEU A 129 8.57 -9.33 0.82
N GLU A 130 9.04 -10.19 1.73
CA GLU A 130 10.48 -10.28 2.06
C GLU A 130 11.29 -10.61 0.81
N GLY A 131 10.85 -11.60 0.01
CA GLY A 131 11.46 -11.93 -1.27
C GLY A 131 11.48 -10.77 -2.27
N PHE A 132 10.37 -10.04 -2.39
CA PHE A 132 10.28 -8.85 -3.24
C PHE A 132 11.28 -7.77 -2.80
N ILE A 133 11.35 -7.45 -1.50
CA ILE A 133 12.26 -6.43 -0.96
C ILE A 133 13.72 -6.85 -1.21
N GLU A 134 14.09 -8.10 -0.90
CA GLU A 134 15.45 -8.60 -1.11
C GLU A 134 15.90 -8.49 -2.57
N GLN A 135 14.97 -8.67 -3.51
CA GLN A 135 15.29 -8.66 -4.94
C GLN A 135 15.24 -7.26 -5.58
N TYR A 136 14.35 -6.38 -5.12
CA TYR A 136 13.98 -5.16 -5.85
C TYR A 136 14.18 -3.85 -5.09
N ASP A 137 14.41 -3.85 -3.77
CA ASP A 137 14.52 -2.61 -2.98
C ASP A 137 15.61 -1.66 -3.51
N GLU A 138 16.78 -2.19 -3.89
CA GLU A 138 17.88 -1.39 -4.45
C GLU A 138 17.54 -0.74 -5.81
N GLN A 139 16.51 -1.23 -6.50
CA GLN A 139 16.03 -0.69 -7.77
C GLN A 139 14.98 0.42 -7.58
N ILE A 140 14.37 0.51 -6.39
CA ILE A 140 13.36 1.53 -6.10
C ILE A 140 14.06 2.84 -5.76
N SER A 141 13.87 3.85 -6.61
CA SER A 141 14.39 5.19 -6.34
C SER A 141 13.55 5.92 -5.30
N GLY A 142 14.21 6.61 -4.36
CA GLY A 142 13.56 7.40 -3.33
C GLY A 142 12.94 6.56 -2.21
N LYS A 143 12.14 7.21 -1.36
CA LYS A 143 11.50 6.54 -0.21
C LYS A 143 10.13 5.98 -0.59
N TYR A 144 9.85 4.77 -0.12
CA TYR A 144 8.51 4.19 -0.05
C TYR A 144 8.36 3.55 1.34
N TYR A 145 7.13 3.19 1.68
CA TYR A 145 6.78 2.56 2.95
C TYR A 145 6.04 1.26 2.68
N VAL A 146 6.11 0.34 3.63
CA VAL A 146 5.35 -0.90 3.58
C VAL A 146 4.43 -0.95 4.80
N SER A 147 3.19 -1.40 4.60
CA SER A 147 2.19 -1.47 5.67
C SER A 147 1.24 -2.65 5.47
N THR A 148 0.36 -2.83 6.44
CA THR A 148 -0.83 -3.68 6.32
C THR A 148 -2.08 -2.78 6.32
N PRO A 149 -3.25 -3.26 5.88
CA PRO A 149 -4.48 -2.46 5.96
C PRO A 149 -4.76 -1.93 7.37
N GLY A 150 -4.40 -2.67 8.42
CA GLY A 150 -4.64 -2.27 9.81
C GLY A 150 -3.75 -1.14 10.31
N ASP A 151 -2.58 -0.93 9.69
CA ASP A 151 -1.56 0.02 10.16
C ASP A 151 -1.34 1.18 9.18
N VAL A 152 -2.01 1.18 8.02
CA VAL A 152 -1.78 2.15 6.94
C VAL A 152 -2.10 3.60 7.36
N ALA A 153 -3.03 3.78 8.30
CA ALA A 153 -3.38 5.10 8.83
C ALA A 153 -2.22 5.78 9.60
N GLU A 154 -1.21 5.03 10.05
CA GLU A 154 -0.01 5.61 10.68
C GLU A 154 0.80 6.49 9.72
N PHE A 155 0.57 6.37 8.41
CA PHE A 155 1.24 7.16 7.39
C PHE A 155 0.54 8.47 7.04
N LEU A 156 -0.65 8.74 7.60
CA LEU A 156 -1.35 10.03 7.48
C LEU A 156 -0.58 11.19 8.13
#